data_AF-A0A238JS18-F1
#
_entry.id   AF-A0A238JS18-F1
#
_cell.length_a   1.000
_cell.length_b   1.000
_cell.length_c   1.000
_cell.angle_alpha   90.00
_cell.angle_beta   90.00
_cell.angle_gamma   90.00
#
_symmetry.space_group_name_H-M   'P 1'
#
loop_
_entity.id
_entity.type
_entity.pdbx_description
1 polymer ?
#
loop_
_entity_poly.entity_id
_entity_poly.type
_entity_poly.pdbx_seq_one_letter_code
_entity_poly.pdbx_strand_id
1 'polypeptide(L)' 'MPLGHVAVVSDVVTDREVIVNHANWHRNKVSLKMGVKDVSKNNDWTLVRVESHPGRYGSFYPVNGFIYPKVGE' A
#
# COMPACT_ATOMS: atom_id res chain seq x y z
N MET A 1 -5.66 4.24 -12.94
CA MET A 1 -4.24 4.60 -12.73
C MET A 1 -3.42 3.91 -13.83
N PRO A 2 -3.22 4.54 -15.00
CA PRO A 2 -2.51 3.90 -16.11
C PRO A 2 -1.01 3.73 -15.86
N LEU A 3 -0.42 4.56 -14.98
CA LEU A 3 1.02 4.58 -14.70
C LEU A 3 1.43 3.82 -13.43
N GLY A 4 0.49 3.14 -12.77
CA GLY A 4 0.72 2.55 -11.44
C GLY A 4 0.72 3.60 -10.32
N HIS A 5 1.15 3.17 -9.12
CA HIS A 5 1.23 4.00 -7.92
C HIS A 5 2.31 3.43 -7.00
N VAL A 6 3.06 4.30 -6.32
CA VAL A 6 4.04 3.90 -5.31
C VAL A 6 3.65 4.55 -3.99
N ALA A 7 3.80 3.79 -2.91
CA ALA A 7 3.61 4.26 -1.55
C ALA A 7 4.81 3.82 -0.71
N VAL A 8 5.14 4.61 0.31
CA VAL A 8 6.21 4.28 1.26
C VAL A 8 5.58 3.54 2.43
N VAL A 9 6.04 2.32 2.70
CA VAL A 9 5.68 1.59 3.92
C VAL A 9 6.31 2.29 5.12
N SER A 10 5.48 2.72 6.06
CA SER A 10 5.91 3.38 7.29
C SER A 10 5.84 2.48 8.52
N ASP A 11 5.00 1.44 8.47
CA ASP A 11 4.90 0.46 9.55
C ASP A 11 4.39 -0.89 9.03
N VAL A 12 4.79 -1.97 9.69
CA VAL A 12 4.33 -3.35 9.42
C VAL A 12 3.51 -3.82 10.61
N VAL A 13 2.20 -3.93 10.42
CA VAL A 13 1.25 -4.23 11.51
C VAL A 13 1.10 -5.74 11.69
N THR A 14 0.91 -6.46 10.58
CA THR A 14 0.82 -7.92 10.54
C THR A 14 1.49 -8.45 9.27
N ASP A 15 1.44 -9.77 9.06
CA ASP A 15 1.86 -10.41 7.82
C ASP A 15 1.04 -9.96 6.60
N ARG A 16 -0.17 -9.43 6.83
CA ARG A 16 -1.15 -9.00 5.80
C ARG A 16 -1.54 -7.53 5.88
N GLU A 17 -0.96 -6.75 6.78
CA GLU A 17 -1.33 -5.34 6.95
C GLU A 17 -0.10 -4.48 7.16
N VAL A 18 0.01 -3.45 6.33
CA VAL A 18 1.05 -2.41 6.42
C VAL A 18 0.40 -1.04 6.45
N ILE A 19 1.10 -0.09 7.07
CA ILE A 19 0.74 1.32 7.02
C ILE A 19 1.63 2.01 5.98
N VAL A 20 1.02 2.87 5.17
CA VAL A 20 1.73 3.60 4.11
C VAL A 20 1.51 5.10 4.17
N ASN A 21 2.49 5.82 3.64
CA ASN A 21 2.39 7.23 3.29
C ASN A 21 2.46 7.35 1.77
N HIS A 22 1.58 8.16 1.18
CA HIS A 22 1.58 8.41 -0.25
C HIS A 22 1.07 9.81 -0.60
N ALA A 23 1.27 10.20 -1.85
CA ALA A 23 0.73 11.44 -2.39
C ALA A 23 -0.12 11.16 -3.62
N ASN A 24 -1.07 12.04 -3.90
CA ASN A 24 -1.88 12.07 -5.12
C ASN A 24 -2.79 10.83 -5.34
N TRP A 25 -2.99 9.99 -4.31
CA TRP A 25 -4.07 8.99 -4.31
C TRP A 25 -5.44 9.67 -4.37
N HIS A 26 -5.57 10.75 -3.60
CA HIS A 26 -6.53 11.81 -3.84
C HIS A 26 -5.80 12.97 -4.51
N ARG A 27 -6.39 13.53 -5.57
CA ARG A 27 -5.75 14.56 -6.38
C ARG A 27 -5.23 15.70 -5.51
N ASN A 28 -3.95 16.07 -5.66
CA ASN A 28 -3.28 17.14 -4.95
C ASN A 28 -3.24 16.99 -3.40
N LYS A 29 -3.27 15.76 -2.87
CA LYS A 29 -3.25 15.51 -1.43
C LYS A 29 -2.14 14.54 -1.02
N VAL A 30 -1.50 14.83 0.10
CA VAL A 30 -0.64 13.87 0.82
C VAL A 30 -1.51 13.15 1.86
N SER A 31 -1.49 11.83 1.86
CA SER A 31 -2.14 11.01 2.89
C SER A 31 -1.07 10.28 3.68
N LEU A 32 -1.18 10.38 5.00
CA LEU A 32 -0.26 9.76 5.94
C LEU A 32 -1.02 8.71 6.75
N LYS A 33 -0.30 7.66 7.15
CA LYS A 33 -0.83 6.59 8.01
C LYS A 33 -2.07 5.90 7.44
N MET A 34 -2.05 5.57 6.14
CA MET A 34 -3.14 4.86 5.48
C MET A 34 -2.89 3.35 5.53
N GLY A 35 -3.90 2.56 5.89
CA GLY A 35 -3.80 1.10 5.90
C GLY A 35 -3.80 0.49 4.51
N VAL A 36 -2.99 -0.57 4.31
CA VAL A 36 -3.03 -1.45 3.14
C VAL A 36 -3.13 -2.89 3.62
N LYS A 37 -4.14 -3.60 3.12
CA LYS A 37 -4.42 -4.99 3.48
C LYS A 37 -4.17 -5.91 2.29
N ASP A 38 -3.38 -6.95 2.50
CA ASP A 38 -3.28 -8.08 1.58
C ASP A 38 -4.57 -8.92 1.64
N VAL A 39 -5.21 -9.04 0.49
CA VAL A 39 -6.44 -9.82 0.28
C VAL A 39 -6.20 -10.93 -0.76
N SER A 40 -4.94 -11.20 -1.09
CA SER A 40 -4.55 -12.34 -1.89
C SER A 40 -4.94 -13.65 -1.19
N LYS A 41 -5.30 -14.65 -1.99
CA LYS A 41 -5.61 -15.99 -1.48
C LYS A 41 -4.37 -16.66 -0.85
N ASN A 42 -3.19 -16.35 -1.35
CA ASN A 42 -1.96 -17.06 -1.03
C ASN A 42 -1.06 -16.35 0.00
N ASN A 43 -1.44 -15.17 0.51
CA ASN A 43 -0.58 -14.35 1.38
C ASN A 43 0.69 -13.84 0.67
N ASP A 44 0.59 -13.56 -0.63
CA ASP A 44 1.73 -13.21 -1.48
C ASP A 44 1.71 -11.73 -1.90
N TRP A 45 0.86 -10.92 -1.27
CA TRP A 45 0.70 -9.49 -1.56
C TRP A 45 0.30 -9.17 -3.01
N THR A 46 -0.07 -10.15 -3.83
CA THR A 46 -0.43 -9.94 -5.25
C THR A 46 -1.70 -9.11 -5.43
N LEU A 47 -2.53 -8.99 -4.39
CA LEU A 47 -3.78 -8.25 -4.42
C LEU A 47 -4.04 -7.55 -3.09
N VAL A 48 -4.17 -6.22 -3.11
CA VAL A 48 -4.37 -5.42 -1.91
C VAL A 48 -5.64 -4.59 -1.96
N ARG A 49 -6.11 -4.14 -0.79
CA ARG A 49 -7.03 -3.00 -0.68
C ARG A 49 -6.33 -1.87 0.06
N VAL A 50 -6.50 -0.66 -0.45
CA VAL A 50 -5.89 0.56 0.11
C VAL A 50 -6.96 1.37 0.81
N GLU A 51 -6.68 1.82 2.02
CA GLU A 51 -7.52 2.74 2.76
C GLU A 51 -7.53 4.11 2.08
N SER A 52 -8.71 4.64 1.79
CA SER A 52 -8.89 5.95 1.14
C SER A 52 -9.40 7.02 2.11
N HIS A 53 -10.09 6.57 3.15
CA HIS A 53 -10.60 7.33 4.27
C HIS A 53 -10.47 6.45 5.51
N PRO A 54 -10.33 7.01 6.73
CA PRO A 54 -10.23 6.23 7.95
C PRO A 54 -11.32 5.15 8.05
N GLY A 55 -10.92 3.90 8.19
CA GLY A 55 -11.78 2.71 8.25
C GLY A 55 -12.36 2.23 6.91
N ARG A 56 -12.10 2.91 5.79
CA ARG A 56 -12.69 2.60 4.48
C ARG A 56 -11.65 2.22 3.42
N TYR A 57 -11.62 0.92 3.14
CA TYR A 57 -10.80 0.32 2.09
C TYR A 57 -11.49 0.40 0.73
N GLY A 58 -10.73 0.80 -0.28
CA GLY A 58 -11.21 0.93 -1.66
C GLY A 58 -11.29 -0.39 -2.41
N SER A 59 -11.11 -0.29 -3.73
CA SER A 59 -11.10 -1.42 -4.67
C SER A 59 -9.91 -2.37 -4.43
N PHE A 60 -9.94 -3.49 -5.16
CA PHE A 60 -8.82 -4.41 -5.27
C PHE A 60 -7.78 -3.84 -6.23
N TYR A 61 -6.52 -3.82 -5.82
CA TYR A 61 -5.39 -3.35 -6.62
C TYR A 61 -4.32 -4.44 -6.72
N PRO A 62 -3.88 -4.82 -7.93
CA PRO A 62 -2.73 -5.70 -8.08
C PRO A 62 -1.46 -4.97 -7.66
N VAL A 63 -0.51 -5.71 -7.10
CA VAL A 63 0.79 -5.17 -6.67
C VAL A 63 1.90 -5.95 -7.36
N ASN A 64 2.90 -5.22 -7.86
CA ASN A 64 4.06 -5.82 -8.54
C ASN A 64 5.15 -6.28 -7.56
N GLY A 65 5.14 -5.76 -6.33
CA GLY A 65 6.08 -6.14 -5.28
C GLY A 65 6.50 -4.95 -4.42
N PHE A 66 7.62 -5.15 -3.72
CA PHE A 66 8.21 -4.16 -2.81
C PHE A 66 9.59 -3.76 -3.31
N ILE A 67 9.93 -2.49 -3.09
CA ILE A 67 11.28 -1.97 -3.30
C ILE A 67 11.92 -1.90 -1.92
N TYR A 68 12.93 -2.73 -1.70
CA TYR A 68 13.69 -2.75 -0.46
C TYR A 68 14.87 -1.76 -0.53
N PRO A 69 15.24 -1.14 0.60
CA PRO A 69 16.47 -0.34 0.65
C PRO A 69 17.66 -1.23 0.26
N LYS A 70 18.61 -0.67 -0.48
CA LYS A 70 19.90 -1.33 -0.65
C LYS A 70 20.60 -1.30 0.70
N VAL A 71 20.77 -2.46 1.32
CA VAL A 71 21.68 -2.61 2.46
C VAL A 71 23.09 -2.47 1.88
N GLY A 72 23.84 -1.46 2.32
CA GLY A 72 25.24 -1.30 1.93
C GLY A 72 26.10 -2.42 2.51
N GLU A 73 27.13 -2.81 1.76
CA GLU A 73 28.28 -3.61 2.26
C GLU A 73 28.93 -2.94 3.49
#